data_AF-A0A963ZEE9-F1
#
_entry.id   AF-A0A963ZEE9-F1
#
_cell.length_a   1.000
_cell.length_b   1.000
_cell.length_c   1.000
_cell.angle_alpha   90.00
_cell.angle_beta   90.00
_cell.angle_gamma   90.00
#
_symmetry.space_group_name_H-M   'P 1'
#
loop_
_entity.id
_entity.type
_entity.pdbx_description
1 polymer ?
#
loop_
_entity_poly.entity_id
_entity_poly.type
_entity_poly.pdbx_seq_one_letter_code
_entity_poly.pdbx_strand_id
1 'polypeptide(L)'
;MNDKIINISAKALMIVIIIVGVILSGIIMGYGNPKGYKDKDIYRLGKEVALKEGVNKSASQQELDAFIEETGTKIKNDMMAEQDGHVFTVINFTGWVIGLALILIAVAMVIGLIGDPKKAIKGIAGAVGLALLVYIVYTMSTDALPDYMLEKNADLAKEGKDPIYDASGMKLAGGTIVSSIILIVVAIAAWIGSAVYKIVKS
;
A
#
# COMPACT_ATOMS: atom_id res chain seq x y z
N MET A 1 7.46 10.75 -34.64
CA MET A 1 6.32 10.74 -33.69
C MET A 1 6.17 12.16 -33.16
N ASN A 2 4.97 12.74 -33.10
CA ASN A 2 4.81 14.18 -32.85
C ASN A 2 4.96 14.50 -31.35
N ASP A 3 5.99 15.26 -30.97
CA ASP A 3 6.33 15.57 -29.56
C ASP A 3 5.17 16.21 -28.78
N LYS A 4 4.31 16.98 -29.47
CA LYS A 4 3.09 17.54 -28.88
C LYS A 4 2.09 16.46 -28.45
N ILE A 5 1.93 15.40 -29.25
CA ILE A 5 1.00 14.30 -28.95
C ILE A 5 1.52 13.49 -27.76
N ILE A 6 2.83 13.21 -27.72
CA ILE A 6 3.48 12.51 -26.59
C ILE A 6 3.29 13.30 -25.28
N ASN A 7 3.56 14.60 -25.29
CA ASN A 7 3.43 15.44 -24.10
C ASN A 7 1.98 15.55 -23.60
N ILE A 8 1.01 15.70 -24.51
CA ILE A 8 -0.41 15.73 -24.16
C ILE A 8 -0.87 14.38 -23.60
N SER A 9 -0.48 13.27 -24.25
CA SER A 9 -0.83 11.92 -23.78
C SER A 9 -0.23 11.60 -22.41
N ALA A 10 1.01 12.00 -22.15
CA ALA A 10 1.67 11.82 -20.86
C ALA A 10 0.98 12.63 -19.75
N LYS A 11 0.63 13.89 -20.02
CA LYS A 11 -0.11 14.74 -19.08
C LYS A 11 -1.51 14.19 -18.79
N ALA A 12 -2.23 13.76 -19.81
CA ALA A 12 -3.55 13.17 -19.66
C ALA A 12 -3.50 11.90 -18.81
N LEU A 13 -2.54 11.00 -19.06
CA LEU A 13 -2.32 9.81 -18.25
C LEU A 13 -2.01 10.16 -16.80
N MET A 14 -1.16 11.18 -16.57
CA MET A 14 -0.82 11.64 -15.23
C MET A 14 -2.05 12.15 -14.46
N ILE A 15 -2.91 12.94 -15.13
CA ILE A 15 -4.16 13.45 -14.54
C ILE A 15 -5.10 12.29 -14.16
N VAL A 16 -5.24 11.28 -15.02
CA VAL A 16 -6.06 10.09 -14.73
C VAL A 16 -5.54 9.36 -13.50
N ILE A 17 -4.23 9.13 -13.41
CA ILE A 17 -3.61 8.48 -12.24
C ILE A 17 -3.87 9.27 -10.96
N ILE A 18 -3.75 10.60 -11.01
CA ILE A 18 -4.01 11.48 -9.85
C ILE A 18 -5.47 11.40 -9.42
N ILE A 19 -6.42 11.51 -10.36
CA ILE A 19 -7.86 11.45 -10.05
C ILE A 19 -8.22 10.12 -9.41
N VAL A 20 -7.74 9.01 -9.97
CA VAL A 20 -7.96 7.67 -9.43
C VAL A 20 -7.37 7.56 -8.01
N GLY A 21 -6.15 8.06 -7.80
CA GLY A 21 -5.50 8.08 -6.48
C GLY A 21 -6.27 8.88 -5.43
N VAL A 22 -6.83 10.03 -5.80
CA VAL A 22 -7.64 10.88 -4.90
C VAL A 22 -8.96 10.20 -4.53
N ILE A 23 -9.67 9.63 -5.50
CA ILE A 23 -10.94 8.92 -5.26
C ILE A 23 -10.71 7.75 -4.30
N LEU A 24 -9.69 6.92 -4.57
CA LEU A 24 -9.36 5.77 -3.73
C LEU A 24 -8.94 6.18 -2.32
N SER A 25 -8.17 7.27 -2.18
CA SER A 25 -7.80 7.83 -0.87
C SER A 25 -9.04 8.28 -0.08
N GLY A 26 -9.99 8.93 -0.74
CA GLY A 26 -11.25 9.35 -0.11
C GLY A 26 -12.08 8.17 0.40
N ILE A 27 -12.14 7.07 -0.38
CA ILE A 27 -12.81 5.83 0.03
C ILE A 27 -12.14 5.25 1.28
N ILE A 28 -10.81 5.14 1.30
CA ILE A 28 -10.05 4.61 2.45
C ILE A 28 -10.29 5.43 3.73
N MET A 29 -10.31 6.77 3.59
CA MET A 29 -10.56 7.68 4.72
C MET A 29 -11.99 7.56 5.28
N GLY A 30 -12.97 7.18 4.45
CA GLY A 30 -14.37 7.00 4.87
C GLY A 30 -14.58 5.92 5.94
N TYR A 31 -13.64 4.98 6.08
CA TYR A 31 -13.67 3.90 7.07
C TYR A 31 -13.05 4.29 8.43
N GLY A 32 -12.53 5.51 8.57
CA GLY A 32 -11.87 5.96 9.80
C GLY A 32 -10.54 5.24 10.07
N ASN A 33 -10.22 5.00 11.34
CA ASN A 33 -8.99 4.30 11.74
C ASN A 33 -9.30 3.17 12.73
N PRO A 34 -9.88 2.04 12.28
CA PRO A 34 -10.23 0.91 13.14
C PRO A 34 -9.00 0.28 13.82
N LYS A 35 -7.80 0.41 13.24
CA LYS A 35 -6.53 0.02 13.88
C LYS A 35 -6.25 0.82 15.16
N GLY A 36 -6.75 2.06 15.25
CA GLY A 36 -6.62 2.93 16.42
C GLY A 36 -7.68 2.76 17.50
N TYR A 37 -8.64 1.85 17.33
CA TYR A 37 -9.76 1.68 18.27
C TYR A 37 -9.26 1.07 19.58
N LYS A 38 -9.65 1.70 20.69
CA LYS A 38 -9.39 1.23 22.05
C LYS A 38 -10.53 0.34 22.53
N ASP A 39 -10.33 -0.37 23.63
CA ASP A 39 -11.35 -1.27 24.22
C ASP A 39 -12.70 -0.59 24.43
N LYS A 40 -12.70 0.71 24.78
CA LYS A 40 -13.93 1.50 24.92
C LYS A 40 -14.69 1.69 23.62
N ASP A 41 -13.99 1.83 22.50
CA ASP A 41 -14.58 1.96 21.17
C ASP A 41 -15.17 0.63 20.71
N ILE A 42 -14.42 -0.47 20.94
CA ILE A 42 -14.84 -1.85 20.66
C ILE A 42 -16.10 -2.19 21.48
N TYR A 43 -16.08 -1.91 22.79
CA TYR A 43 -17.22 -2.11 23.66
C TYR A 43 -18.44 -1.28 23.23
N ARG A 44 -18.23 -0.03 22.78
CA ARG A 44 -19.33 0.81 22.28
C ARG A 44 -19.99 0.19 21.04
N LEU A 45 -19.20 -0.31 20.10
CA LEU A 45 -19.70 -0.99 18.89
C LEU A 45 -20.54 -2.21 19.25
N GLY A 46 -20.00 -3.11 20.10
CA GLY A 46 -20.72 -4.31 20.52
C GLY A 46 -22.00 -3.99 21.30
N LYS A 47 -21.96 -2.97 22.18
CA LYS A 47 -23.12 -2.52 22.95
C LYS A 47 -24.24 -1.95 22.05
N GLU A 48 -23.89 -1.21 21.00
CA GLU A 48 -24.87 -0.71 20.03
C GLU A 48 -25.62 -1.86 19.34
N VAL A 49 -24.93 -2.97 19.02
CA VAL A 49 -25.56 -4.16 18.46
C VAL A 49 -26.38 -4.92 19.49
N ALA A 50 -25.85 -5.13 20.70
CA ALA A 50 -26.58 -5.78 21.80
C ALA A 50 -27.91 -5.08 22.13
N LEU A 51 -27.94 -3.74 22.04
CA LEU A 51 -29.16 -2.94 22.19
C LEU A 51 -30.14 -3.13 21.03
N LYS A 52 -29.65 -3.23 19.80
CA LYS A 52 -30.49 -3.44 18.60
C LYS A 52 -31.11 -4.83 18.58
N GLU A 53 -30.34 -5.85 18.94
CA GLU A 53 -30.79 -7.25 18.95
C GLU A 53 -31.55 -7.63 20.22
N GLY A 54 -31.60 -6.75 21.21
CA GLY A 54 -32.34 -6.97 22.46
C GLY A 54 -31.70 -8.00 23.39
N VAL A 55 -30.45 -8.41 23.13
CA VAL A 55 -29.67 -9.34 23.97
C VAL A 55 -29.54 -8.81 25.40
N ASN A 56 -29.50 -7.48 25.55
CA ASN A 56 -29.48 -6.81 26.85
C ASN A 56 -30.72 -7.04 27.72
N LYS A 57 -31.82 -7.59 27.17
CA LYS A 57 -33.06 -7.88 27.88
C LYS A 57 -33.22 -9.35 28.28
N SER A 58 -32.43 -10.25 27.69
CA SER A 58 -32.60 -11.71 27.82
C SER A 58 -31.37 -12.43 28.36
N ALA A 59 -30.17 -11.87 28.16
CA ALA A 59 -28.92 -12.46 28.59
C ALA A 59 -28.57 -12.09 30.05
N SER A 60 -27.86 -12.97 30.74
CA SER A 60 -27.18 -12.62 31.99
C SER A 60 -26.10 -11.56 31.75
N GLN A 61 -25.66 -10.87 32.81
CA GLN A 61 -24.62 -9.84 32.69
C GLN A 61 -23.32 -10.40 32.07
N GLN A 62 -22.95 -11.63 32.43
CA GLN A 62 -21.75 -12.28 31.91
C GLN A 62 -21.87 -12.63 30.41
N GLU A 63 -23.04 -13.11 29.98
CA GLU A 63 -23.33 -13.39 28.56
C GLU A 63 -23.41 -12.10 27.74
N LEU A 64 -23.97 -11.04 28.32
CA LEU A 64 -24.04 -9.73 27.68
C LEU A 64 -22.64 -9.13 27.48
N ASP A 65 -21.77 -9.19 28.49
CA ASP A 65 -20.42 -8.65 28.42
C ASP A 65 -19.57 -9.43 27.39
N ALA A 66 -19.67 -10.77 27.38
CA ALA A 66 -19.01 -11.61 26.38
C ALA A 66 -19.51 -11.32 24.95
N PHE A 67 -20.82 -11.19 24.75
CA PHE A 67 -21.41 -10.85 23.46
C PHE A 67 -20.91 -9.48 22.96
N ILE A 68 -20.83 -8.49 23.85
CA ILE A 68 -20.37 -7.14 23.49
C ILE A 68 -18.89 -7.17 23.05
N GLU A 69 -18.04 -7.89 23.78
CA GLU A 69 -16.62 -7.99 23.45
C GLU A 69 -16.38 -8.72 22.13
N GLU A 70 -17.04 -9.87 21.94
CA GLU A 70 -16.95 -10.67 20.71
C GLU A 70 -17.46 -9.88 19.50
N THR A 71 -18.68 -9.32 19.61
CA THR A 71 -19.30 -8.56 18.51
C THR A 71 -18.53 -7.30 18.20
N GLY A 72 -18.08 -6.56 19.21
CA GLY A 72 -17.26 -5.37 19.03
C GLY A 72 -15.95 -5.68 18.31
N THR A 73 -15.29 -6.77 18.70
CA THR A 73 -14.03 -7.22 18.07
C THR A 73 -14.25 -7.64 16.63
N LYS A 74 -15.34 -8.38 16.36
CA LYS A 74 -15.72 -8.77 15.01
C LYS A 74 -15.96 -7.56 14.11
N ILE A 75 -16.75 -6.58 14.56
CA ILE A 75 -17.01 -5.34 13.80
C ILE A 75 -15.72 -4.59 13.52
N LYS A 76 -14.81 -4.48 14.50
CA LYS A 76 -13.49 -3.87 14.29
C LYS A 76 -12.72 -4.62 13.21
N ASN A 77 -12.65 -5.94 13.27
CA ASN A 77 -11.93 -6.76 12.30
C ASN A 77 -12.55 -6.65 10.90
N ASP A 78 -13.88 -6.63 10.79
CA ASP A 78 -14.59 -6.44 9.52
C ASP A 78 -14.27 -5.08 8.88
N MET A 79 -14.31 -4.00 9.66
CA MET A 79 -13.93 -2.66 9.19
C MET A 79 -12.44 -2.59 8.82
N MET A 80 -11.55 -3.25 9.58
CA MET A 80 -10.13 -3.34 9.25
C MET A 80 -9.93 -4.08 7.92
N ALA A 81 -10.63 -5.20 7.73
CA ALA A 81 -10.59 -5.95 6.49
C ALA A 81 -11.07 -5.07 5.32
N GLU A 82 -12.26 -4.49 5.39
CA GLU A 82 -12.76 -3.62 4.29
C GLU A 82 -11.80 -2.48 3.96
N GLN A 83 -11.30 -1.76 4.97
CA GLN A 83 -10.32 -0.70 4.76
C GLN A 83 -9.04 -1.23 4.09
N ASP A 84 -8.47 -2.32 4.62
CA ASP A 84 -7.26 -2.91 4.07
C ASP A 84 -7.50 -3.47 2.66
N GLY A 85 -8.71 -3.92 2.31
CA GLY A 85 -9.06 -4.40 0.97
C GLY A 85 -9.05 -3.28 -0.07
N HIS A 86 -9.55 -2.10 0.28
CA HIS A 86 -9.42 -0.91 -0.56
C HIS A 86 -7.96 -0.47 -0.70
N VAL A 87 -7.19 -0.49 0.39
CA VAL A 87 -5.74 -0.24 0.37
C VAL A 87 -5.03 -1.24 -0.55
N PHE A 88 -5.40 -2.52 -0.50
CA PHE A 88 -4.84 -3.57 -1.33
C PHE A 88 -5.12 -3.35 -2.82
N THR A 89 -6.33 -2.89 -3.15
CA THR A 89 -6.70 -2.54 -4.52
C THR A 89 -5.80 -1.41 -5.05
N VAL A 90 -5.52 -0.39 -4.23
CA VAL A 90 -4.58 0.69 -4.58
C VAL A 90 -3.16 0.16 -4.77
N ILE A 91 -2.70 -0.71 -3.87
CA ILE A 91 -1.36 -1.30 -3.94
C ILE A 91 -1.20 -2.14 -5.21
N ASN A 92 -2.19 -2.96 -5.55
CA ASN A 92 -2.15 -3.77 -6.76
C ASN A 92 -2.13 -2.89 -8.01
N PHE A 93 -3.00 -1.88 -8.10
CA PHE A 93 -2.96 -0.90 -9.19
C PHE A 93 -1.59 -0.21 -9.30
N THR A 94 -1.00 0.17 -8.16
CA THR A 94 0.34 0.77 -8.09
C THR A 94 1.41 -0.19 -8.61
N GLY A 95 1.33 -1.48 -8.24
CA GLY A 95 2.20 -2.53 -8.75
C GLY A 95 2.15 -2.65 -10.27
N TRP A 96 0.96 -2.62 -10.87
CA TRP A 96 0.79 -2.62 -12.33
C TRP A 96 1.43 -1.40 -12.99
N VAL A 97 1.24 -0.20 -12.43
CA VAL A 97 1.85 1.04 -12.97
C VAL A 97 3.38 0.99 -12.89
N ILE A 98 3.93 0.49 -11.78
CA ILE A 98 5.39 0.30 -11.62
C ILE A 98 5.91 -0.71 -12.64
N GLY A 99 5.21 -1.83 -12.83
CA GLY A 99 5.57 -2.85 -13.83
C GLY A 99 5.64 -2.25 -15.24
N LEU A 100 4.64 -1.46 -15.64
CA LEU A 100 4.63 -0.75 -16.92
C LEU A 100 5.80 0.24 -17.03
N ALA A 101 6.09 0.99 -15.97
CA ALA A 101 7.21 1.93 -15.96
C ALA A 101 8.57 1.21 -16.14
N LEU A 102 8.78 0.07 -15.50
CA LEU A 102 9.99 -0.74 -15.67
C LEU A 102 10.15 -1.26 -17.11
N ILE A 103 9.06 -1.70 -17.74
CA ILE A 103 9.06 -2.11 -19.15
C ILE A 103 9.46 -0.93 -20.05
N LEU A 104 8.90 0.26 -19.83
CA LEU A 104 9.24 1.46 -20.61
C LEU A 104 10.71 1.86 -20.42
N ILE A 105 11.24 1.76 -19.21
CA ILE A 105 12.66 1.99 -18.92
C ILE A 105 13.53 0.98 -19.69
N ALA A 106 13.17 -0.30 -19.69
CA ALA A 106 13.88 -1.33 -20.44
C ALA A 106 13.90 -1.04 -21.96
N VAL A 107 12.76 -0.69 -22.55
CA VAL A 107 12.66 -0.31 -23.97
C VAL A 107 13.52 0.93 -24.28
N ALA A 108 13.45 1.97 -23.43
CA ALA A 108 14.24 3.18 -23.59
C ALA A 108 15.76 2.90 -23.53
N MET A 109 16.20 1.98 -22.67
CA MET A 109 17.60 1.56 -22.60
C MET A 109 18.06 0.86 -23.89
N VAL A 110 17.25 -0.04 -24.45
CA VAL A 110 17.56 -0.73 -25.72
C VAL A 110 17.69 0.27 -26.86
N ILE A 111 16.75 1.20 -26.98
CA ILE A 111 16.80 2.26 -28.02
C ILE A 111 18.03 3.15 -27.82
N GLY A 112 18.33 3.53 -26.58
CA GLY A 112 19.49 4.35 -26.25
C GLY A 112 20.82 3.68 -26.63
N LEU A 113 20.94 2.37 -26.39
CA LEU A 113 22.12 1.58 -26.75
C LEU A 113 22.34 1.49 -28.26
N ILE A 114 21.27 1.45 -29.06
CA ILE A 114 21.36 1.41 -30.52
C ILE A 114 21.75 2.79 -31.09
N GLY A 115 21.25 3.88 -30.50
CA GLY A 115 21.46 5.25 -31.01
C GLY A 115 22.76 5.91 -30.56
N ASP A 116 23.00 6.00 -29.26
CA ASP A 116 24.19 6.67 -28.68
C ASP A 116 24.64 5.91 -27.42
N PRO A 117 25.40 4.81 -27.58
CA PRO A 117 25.76 3.92 -26.48
C PRO A 117 26.51 4.64 -25.34
N LYS A 118 27.33 5.66 -25.68
CA LYS A 118 28.12 6.41 -24.70
C LYS A 118 27.24 7.26 -23.78
N LYS A 119 26.16 7.84 -24.29
CA LYS A 119 25.17 8.55 -23.45
C LYS A 119 24.24 7.59 -22.72
N ALA A 120 23.90 6.46 -23.35
CA ALA A 120 23.06 5.42 -22.75
C ALA A 120 23.69 4.81 -21.48
N ILE A 121 25.01 4.65 -21.43
CA ILE A 121 25.73 4.11 -20.26
C ILE A 121 25.41 4.86 -18.96
N LYS A 122 25.27 6.19 -19.00
CA LYS A 122 24.89 6.98 -17.80
C LYS A 122 23.46 6.70 -17.35
N GLY A 123 22.54 6.51 -18.30
CA GLY A 123 21.16 6.11 -18.02
C GLY A 123 21.07 4.68 -17.46
N ILE A 124 21.90 3.77 -17.98
CA ILE A 124 21.99 2.37 -17.52
C ILE A 124 22.51 2.32 -16.08
N ALA A 125 23.54 3.09 -15.74
CA ALA A 125 24.04 3.15 -14.36
C ALA A 125 22.95 3.56 -13.35
N GLY A 126 22.11 4.54 -13.71
CA GLY A 126 20.95 4.93 -12.91
C GLY A 126 19.89 3.84 -12.81
N ALA A 127 19.58 3.17 -13.93
CA ALA A 127 18.61 2.07 -13.95
C ALA A 127 19.07 0.85 -13.14
N VAL A 128 20.37 0.51 -13.19
CA VAL A 128 20.97 -0.55 -12.37
C VAL A 128 20.91 -0.20 -10.89
N GLY A 129 21.22 1.05 -10.53
CA GLY A 129 21.07 1.54 -9.16
C GLY A 129 19.63 1.45 -8.65
N LEU A 130 18.66 1.84 -9.48
CA LEU A 130 17.24 1.69 -9.17
C LEU A 130 16.84 0.21 -9.02
N ALA A 131 17.28 -0.67 -9.93
CA ALA A 131 16.99 -2.10 -9.87
C ALA A 131 17.56 -2.76 -8.61
N LEU A 132 18.78 -2.39 -8.20
CA LEU A 132 19.38 -2.82 -6.95
C LEU A 132 18.57 -2.36 -5.74
N LEU A 133 18.11 -1.10 -5.73
CA LEU A 133 17.26 -0.59 -4.65
C LEU A 133 15.93 -1.33 -4.58
N VAL A 134 15.27 -1.56 -5.72
CA VAL A 134 14.04 -2.36 -5.81
C VAL A 134 14.28 -3.78 -5.29
N TYR A 135 15.40 -4.40 -5.68
CA TYR A 135 15.76 -5.73 -5.21
C TYR A 135 15.95 -5.79 -3.70
N ILE A 136 16.71 -4.86 -3.11
CA ILE A 136 16.91 -4.78 -1.66
C ILE A 136 15.57 -4.64 -0.94
N VAL A 137 14.74 -3.69 -1.38
CA VAL A 137 13.40 -3.45 -0.83
C VAL A 137 12.55 -4.72 -0.90
N TYR A 138 12.54 -5.40 -2.04
CA TYR A 138 11.77 -6.62 -2.24
C TYR A 138 12.22 -7.78 -1.35
N THR A 139 13.53 -7.92 -1.10
CA THR A 139 14.06 -8.96 -0.19
C THR A 139 13.77 -8.68 1.28
N MET A 140 13.58 -7.42 1.64
CA MET A 140 13.30 -6.99 3.02
C MET A 140 11.80 -6.92 3.33
N SER A 141 10.92 -6.97 2.33
CA SER A 141 9.47 -6.88 2.52
C SER A 141 8.84 -8.24 2.84
N THR A 142 7.93 -8.24 3.80
CA THR A 142 7.15 -9.43 4.20
C THR A 142 6.03 -9.71 3.21
N ASP A 143 5.75 -10.99 2.98
CA ASP A 143 4.62 -11.50 2.23
C ASP A 143 3.56 -12.18 3.12
N ALA A 144 3.78 -12.20 4.44
CA ALA A 144 2.86 -12.80 5.40
C ALA A 144 1.59 -11.97 5.56
N LEU A 145 0.44 -12.62 5.38
CA LEU A 145 -0.89 -12.05 5.60
C LEU A 145 -1.28 -12.18 7.08
N PRO A 146 -1.78 -11.11 7.72
CA PRO A 146 -2.41 -11.21 9.04
C PRO A 146 -3.65 -12.12 9.04
N ASP A 147 -3.95 -12.74 10.19
CA ASP A 147 -5.05 -13.72 10.32
C ASP A 147 -6.41 -13.18 9.88
N TYR A 148 -6.74 -11.91 10.21
CA TYR A 148 -8.01 -11.29 9.81
C TYR A 148 -8.15 -11.12 8.28
N MET A 149 -7.04 -11.00 7.54
CA MET A 149 -7.07 -10.95 6.06
C MET A 149 -7.28 -12.35 5.48
N LEU A 150 -6.68 -13.38 6.10
CA LEU A 150 -6.88 -14.77 5.70
C LEU A 150 -8.33 -15.21 5.95
N GLU A 151 -8.89 -14.85 7.11
CA GLU A 151 -10.29 -15.10 7.45
C GLU A 151 -11.24 -14.43 6.45
N LYS A 152 -10.99 -13.16 6.10
CA LYS A 152 -11.79 -12.46 5.10
C LYS A 152 -11.74 -13.12 3.71
N ASN A 153 -10.56 -13.57 3.27
CA ASN A 153 -10.44 -14.33 2.02
C ASN A 153 -11.20 -15.66 2.07
N ALA A 154 -11.19 -16.35 3.22
CA ALA A 154 -11.95 -17.58 3.40
C ALA A 154 -13.47 -17.33 3.33
N ASP A 155 -13.95 -16.20 3.87
CA ASP A 155 -15.35 -15.81 3.75
C ASP A 155 -15.76 -15.45 2.32
N LEU A 156 -14.92 -14.72 1.59
CA LEU A 156 -15.15 -14.44 0.17
C LEU A 156 -15.20 -15.73 -0.66
N ALA A 157 -14.35 -16.70 -0.36
CA ALA A 157 -14.35 -18.00 -1.03
C ALA A 157 -15.67 -18.77 -0.79
N LYS A 158 -16.25 -18.68 0.41
CA LYS A 158 -17.59 -19.26 0.71
C LYS A 158 -18.70 -18.59 -0.12
N GLU A 159 -18.54 -17.32 -0.47
CA GLU A 159 -19.44 -16.56 -1.33
C GLU A 159 -19.16 -16.76 -2.84
N GLY A 160 -18.16 -17.56 -3.21
CA GLY A 160 -17.75 -17.77 -4.61
C GLY A 160 -17.06 -16.55 -5.23
N LYS A 161 -16.49 -15.66 -4.42
CA LYS A 161 -15.72 -14.48 -4.85
C LYS A 161 -14.23 -14.75 -4.79
N ASP A 162 -13.49 -14.07 -5.66
CA ASP A 162 -12.04 -14.13 -5.67
C ASP A 162 -11.42 -13.49 -4.42
N PRO A 163 -10.26 -14.00 -3.95
CA PRO A 163 -9.54 -13.41 -2.83
C PRO A 163 -9.08 -11.99 -3.16
N ILE A 164 -9.21 -11.09 -2.19
CA ILE A 164 -8.79 -9.68 -2.31
C ILE A 164 -7.33 -9.52 -1.89
N TYR A 165 -6.88 -10.29 -0.89
CA TYR A 165 -5.51 -10.22 -0.36
C TYR A 165 -4.65 -11.35 -0.88
N ASP A 166 -3.40 -11.05 -1.22
CA ASP A 166 -2.43 -12.05 -1.65
C ASP A 166 -1.01 -11.72 -1.13
N ALA A 167 -0.08 -12.65 -1.34
CA ALA A 167 1.31 -12.46 -0.93
C ALA A 167 2.00 -11.29 -1.67
N SER A 168 1.60 -11.06 -2.93
CA SER A 168 2.24 -10.06 -3.80
C SER A 168 1.94 -8.64 -3.35
N GLY A 169 0.67 -8.33 -3.11
CA GLY A 169 0.24 -7.02 -2.61
C GLY A 169 0.78 -6.76 -1.20
N MET A 170 0.92 -7.79 -0.35
CA MET A 170 1.56 -7.64 0.96
C MET A 170 3.05 -7.29 0.81
N LYS A 171 3.73 -7.96 -0.11
CA LYS A 171 5.13 -7.69 -0.41
C LYS A 171 5.36 -6.31 -0.99
N LEU A 172 4.42 -5.81 -1.78
CA LEU A 172 4.40 -4.43 -2.27
C LEU A 172 4.14 -3.42 -1.14
N ALA A 173 3.17 -3.69 -0.26
CA ALA A 173 2.85 -2.87 0.91
C ALA A 173 4.05 -2.74 1.86
N GLY A 174 4.69 -3.86 2.17
CA GLY A 174 5.92 -3.90 2.96
C GLY A 174 7.06 -3.18 2.23
N GLY A 175 7.13 -3.34 0.91
CA GLY A 175 8.13 -2.68 0.07
C GLY A 175 8.02 -1.16 0.09
N THR A 176 6.82 -0.58 0.06
CA THR A 176 6.62 0.88 0.19
C THR A 176 7.07 1.40 1.55
N ILE A 177 6.86 0.65 2.63
CA ILE A 177 7.32 1.04 3.97
C ILE A 177 8.85 0.98 4.05
N VAL A 178 9.45 -0.15 3.65
CA VAL A 178 10.91 -0.35 3.68
C VAL A 178 11.62 0.67 2.80
N SER A 179 11.13 0.91 1.58
CA SER A 179 11.69 1.92 0.69
C SER A 179 11.61 3.33 1.27
N SER A 180 10.50 3.70 1.90
CA SER A 180 10.37 5.01 2.57
C SER A 180 11.43 5.19 3.66
N ILE A 181 11.65 4.16 4.48
CA ILE A 181 12.68 4.17 5.53
C ILE A 181 14.08 4.33 4.92
N ILE A 182 14.41 3.54 3.91
CA ILE A 182 15.71 3.62 3.22
C ILE A 182 15.93 5.02 2.64
N LEU A 183 14.92 5.58 1.96
CA LEU A 183 15.01 6.90 1.35
C LEU A 183 15.20 8.01 2.40
N ILE A 184 14.54 7.91 3.56
CA ILE A 184 14.76 8.83 4.67
C ILE A 184 16.21 8.74 5.18
N VAL A 185 16.73 7.53 5.37
CA VAL A 185 18.13 7.33 5.82
C VAL A 185 19.13 7.88 4.79
N VAL A 186 18.91 7.61 3.51
CA VAL A 186 19.75 8.14 2.41
C VAL A 186 19.69 9.66 2.37
N ALA A 187 18.50 10.27 2.56
CA ALA A 187 18.36 11.72 2.60
C ALA A 187 19.12 12.35 3.77
N ILE A 188 19.04 11.76 4.96
CA ILE A 188 19.79 12.21 6.14
C ILE A 188 21.31 12.08 5.88
N ALA A 189 21.76 10.94 5.35
CA ALA A 189 23.16 10.71 5.03
C ALA A 189 23.69 11.70 3.96
N ALA A 190 22.89 12.00 2.94
CA ALA A 190 23.24 12.99 1.92
C ALA A 190 23.34 14.40 2.50
N TRP A 191 22.46 14.76 3.44
CA TRP A 191 22.49 16.07 4.10
C TRP A 191 23.75 16.23 4.96
N ILE A 192 24.06 15.23 5.79
CA ILE A 192 25.29 15.21 6.61
C ILE A 192 26.53 15.17 5.72
N GLY A 193 26.56 14.29 4.71
CA GLY A 193 27.68 14.14 3.79
C GLY A 193 27.98 15.42 3.00
N SER A 194 26.94 16.15 2.59
CA SER A 194 27.09 17.46 1.93
C SER A 194 27.72 18.51 2.85
N ALA A 195 27.34 18.52 4.13
CA ALA A 195 27.93 19.41 5.13
C ALA A 195 29.40 19.05 5.40
N VAL A 196 29.72 17.77 5.57
CA VAL A 196 31.10 17.29 5.79
C VAL A 196 31.98 17.55 4.57
N TYR A 197 31.49 17.30 3.35
CA TYR A 197 32.24 17.58 2.12
C TYR A 197 32.58 19.07 1.98
N LYS A 198 31.67 19.97 2.36
CA LYS A 198 31.95 21.41 2.38
C LYS A 198 33.04 21.79 3.38
N ILE A 199 33.11 21.12 4.54
CA ILE A 199 34.15 21.36 5.55
C ILE A 199 35.51 20.84 5.09
N VAL A 200 35.56 19.64 4.49
CA VAL A 200 36.83 19.01 4.06
C VAL A 200 37.42 19.66 2.80
N LYS A 201 36.58 20.25 1.95
CA LYS A 201 37.02 20.98 0.75
C LYS A 201 37.36 22.45 1.00
N SER A 202 37.02 22.98 2.19
CA SER A 202 37.39 24.34 2.63
C SER A 202 38.76 24.37 3.27
#